data_AF-A0AAU8D411-F1
#
_entry.id   AF-A0AAU8D411-F1
#
_cell.length_a   1.000
_cell.length_b   1.000
_cell.length_c   1.000
_cell.angle_alpha   90.00
_cell.angle_beta   90.00
_cell.angle_gamma   90.00
#
_symmetry.space_group_name_H-M   'P 1'
#
loop_
_entity.id
_entity.type
_entity.pdbx_description
1 polymer ?
#
loop_
_entity_poly.entity_id
_entity_poly.type
_entity_poly.pdbx_seq_one_letter_code
_entity_poly.pdbx_strand_id
1 'polypeptide(L)'
;MDITDDHDTAAADGASPLQVDLARRIFERIRDLGWGVGTRVSVPELARAFGVSRSPVSAALDLLVDRGVLQPLETRGLQVACDLASLDPESILPASPQETLYRRMMRERARGELPQDVSEAELMPRYGASRGVVRKLLLRFAAEGLAQRLPGHGWRFVDTLVGEDAYRESYEFRMIVECAALRSPSFHIEPQQLSPIRSAHQRILADGGRTTGGNEWFRINSSFHESLAACSGNRFLTEAVRQQNNLRRLQESAGFEELPAERIEQSCREHLAILDAVEAGDVEWAEALLRQHLRQAAEFSFRSGEIPGRSL
;
A
#
# COMPACT_ATOMS: atom_id res chain seq x y z
N MET A 1 -9.47 5.94 45.13
CA MET A 1 -8.03 6.17 45.33
C MET A 1 -7.35 4.92 44.79
N ASP A 2 -6.91 4.84 43.55
CA ASP A 2 -6.68 5.87 42.55
C ASP A 2 -6.94 5.26 41.16
N ILE A 3 -7.56 6.04 40.28
CA ILE A 3 -7.76 5.71 38.86
C ILE A 3 -6.55 6.32 38.16
N THR A 4 -5.56 5.51 37.79
CA THR A 4 -4.50 5.97 36.89
C THR A 4 -4.98 5.83 35.46
N ASP A 5 -5.57 6.92 35.01
CA ASP A 5 -5.76 7.34 33.63
C ASP A 5 -4.40 7.24 32.90
N ASP A 6 -4.25 6.29 31.99
CA ASP A 6 -3.10 6.17 31.09
C ASP A 6 -3.52 6.56 29.65
N HIS A 7 -4.30 7.64 29.59
CA HIS A 7 -4.68 8.36 28.38
C HIS A 7 -3.73 9.54 28.16
N ASP A 8 -2.45 9.29 27.95
CA ASP A 8 -1.60 10.25 27.22
C ASP A 8 -0.24 9.65 26.84
N THR A 9 -0.23 8.82 25.78
CA THR A 9 1.00 8.72 24.97
C THR A 9 1.06 9.97 24.11
N ALA A 10 1.64 11.00 24.72
CA ALA A 10 1.77 12.36 24.24
C ALA A 10 2.02 12.46 22.73
N ALA A 11 1.12 13.18 22.08
CA ALA A 11 1.31 13.82 20.79
C ALA A 11 2.55 14.72 20.84
N ALA A 12 3.70 14.20 20.41
CA ALA A 12 4.98 14.93 20.49
C ALA A 12 5.14 16.07 19.45
N ASP A 13 4.07 16.56 18.80
CA ASP A 13 4.23 17.48 17.65
C ASP A 13 3.10 18.51 17.41
N GLY A 14 2.14 18.67 18.33
CA GLY A 14 1.07 19.70 18.22
C GLY A 14 0.07 19.53 17.06
N ALA A 15 0.36 18.67 16.08
CA ALA A 15 -0.49 18.37 14.94
C ALA A 15 -1.65 17.43 15.35
N SER A 16 -2.86 17.78 14.95
CA SER A 16 -4.05 16.92 15.10
C SER A 16 -3.90 15.62 14.29
N PRO A 17 -4.57 14.52 14.69
CA PRO A 17 -4.54 13.26 13.94
C PRO A 17 -4.92 13.42 12.46
N LEU A 18 -5.86 14.33 12.16
CA LEU A 18 -6.27 14.63 10.78
C LEU A 18 -5.15 15.28 9.96
N GLN A 19 -4.37 16.17 10.57
CA GLN A 19 -3.24 16.84 9.90
C GLN A 19 -2.13 15.83 9.63
N VAL A 20 -1.81 14.95 10.59
CA VAL A 20 -0.84 13.87 10.42
C VAL A 20 -1.26 12.92 9.29
N ASP A 21 -2.52 12.48 9.27
CA ASP A 21 -3.06 11.62 8.22
C ASP A 21 -2.93 12.27 6.84
N LEU A 22 -3.27 13.56 6.74
CA LEU A 22 -3.23 14.27 5.48
C LEU A 22 -1.79 14.54 5.02
N ALA A 23 -0.86 14.84 5.94
CA ALA A 23 0.55 15.02 5.62
C ALA A 23 1.17 13.75 5.06
N ARG A 24 0.87 12.58 5.65
CA ARG A 24 1.32 11.28 5.13
C ARG A 24 0.76 10.99 3.74
N ARG A 25 -0.53 11.24 3.51
CA ARG A 25 -1.15 11.07 2.18
C ARG A 25 -0.58 12.01 1.13
N ILE A 26 -0.24 13.25 1.51
CA ILE A 26 0.45 14.19 0.62
C ILE A 26 1.85 13.68 0.30
N PHE A 27 2.62 13.26 1.31
CA PHE A 27 3.96 12.69 1.13
C PHE A 27 3.95 11.52 0.15
N GLU A 28 3.06 10.54 0.38
CA GLU A 28 2.91 9.37 -0.49
C GLU A 28 2.55 9.78 -1.91
N ARG A 29 1.62 10.72 -2.08
CA ARG A 29 1.24 11.22 -3.41
C ARG A 29 2.40 11.89 -4.15
N ILE A 30 3.21 12.70 -3.48
CA ILE A 30 4.38 13.35 -4.08
C ILE A 30 5.37 12.28 -4.56
N ARG A 31 5.60 11.27 -3.72
CA ARG A 31 6.48 10.13 -4.02
C ARG A 31 5.95 9.31 -5.20
N ASP A 32 4.67 8.96 -5.21
CA ASP A 32 4.04 8.13 -6.25
C ASP A 32 3.99 8.84 -7.61
N LEU A 33 3.79 10.16 -7.62
CA LEU A 33 3.84 10.97 -8.84
C LEU A 33 5.27 11.28 -9.31
N GLY A 34 6.29 10.85 -8.56
CA GLY A 34 7.69 11.08 -8.91
C GLY A 34 8.07 12.56 -8.98
N TRP A 35 7.46 13.40 -8.14
CA TRP A 35 7.77 14.84 -8.12
C TRP A 35 9.20 15.06 -7.62
N GLY A 36 10.07 15.54 -8.51
CA GLY A 36 11.47 15.83 -8.20
C GLY A 36 11.65 17.12 -7.39
N VAL A 37 12.87 17.30 -6.86
CA VAL A 37 13.29 18.52 -6.15
C VAL A 37 13.00 19.77 -7.01
N GLY A 38 12.39 20.79 -6.40
CA GLY A 38 11.97 22.01 -7.07
C GLY A 38 10.57 21.97 -7.68
N THR A 39 9.89 20.82 -7.69
CA THR A 39 8.50 20.73 -8.19
C THR A 39 7.57 21.55 -7.31
N ARG A 40 6.78 22.45 -7.92
CA ARG A 40 5.82 23.31 -7.20
C ARG A 40 4.63 22.52 -6.64
N VAL A 41 4.24 22.83 -5.42
CA VAL A 41 3.11 22.19 -4.73
C VAL A 41 1.92 23.15 -4.65
N SER A 42 0.78 22.72 -5.20
CA SER A 42 -0.44 23.53 -5.29
C SER A 42 -1.47 23.14 -4.21
N VAL A 43 -1.67 24.01 -3.22
CA VAL A 43 -2.68 23.84 -2.16
C VAL A 43 -4.09 23.61 -2.74
N PRO A 44 -4.58 24.40 -3.72
CA PRO A 44 -5.91 24.19 -4.28
C PRO A 44 -6.07 22.83 -4.99
N GLU A 45 -5.04 22.35 -5.66
CA GLU A 45 -5.07 21.05 -6.34
C GLU A 45 -5.09 19.90 -5.35
N LEU A 46 -4.25 19.95 -4.31
CA LEU A 46 -4.26 18.94 -3.24
C LEU A 46 -5.60 18.91 -2.50
N ALA A 47 -6.17 20.07 -2.18
CA ALA A 47 -7.50 20.16 -1.55
C ALA A 47 -8.58 19.48 -2.40
N ARG A 48 -8.57 19.72 -3.72
CA ARG A 48 -9.48 19.07 -4.66
C ARG A 48 -9.23 17.56 -4.74
N ALA A 49 -7.97 17.14 -4.85
CA ALA A 49 -7.58 15.75 -4.97
C ALA A 49 -7.96 14.91 -3.73
N PHE A 50 -7.87 15.50 -2.54
CA PHE A 50 -8.20 14.81 -1.29
C PHE A 50 -9.63 15.05 -0.80
N GLY A 51 -10.43 15.89 -1.49
CA GLY A 51 -11.81 16.17 -1.13
C GLY A 51 -11.97 16.91 0.20
N VAL A 52 -10.99 17.74 0.58
CA VAL A 52 -10.97 18.48 1.84
C VAL A 52 -10.84 19.99 1.60
N SER A 53 -11.09 20.80 2.63
CA SER A 53 -10.87 22.24 2.53
C SER A 53 -9.38 22.59 2.51
N ARG A 54 -9.03 23.83 2.14
CA ARG A 54 -7.63 24.27 2.04
C ARG A 54 -6.93 24.37 3.40
N SER A 55 -7.68 24.61 4.48
CA SER A 55 -7.13 24.77 5.83
C SER A 55 -6.40 23.53 6.36
N PRO A 56 -7.00 22.31 6.37
CA PRO A 56 -6.29 21.11 6.79
C PRO A 56 -5.12 20.77 5.87
N VAL A 57 -5.25 21.04 4.56
CA VAL A 57 -4.15 20.85 3.59
C VAL A 57 -2.97 21.76 3.91
N SER A 58 -3.23 23.03 4.21
CA SER A 58 -2.17 23.99 4.53
C SER A 58 -1.43 23.56 5.80
N ALA A 59 -2.16 23.20 6.86
CA ALA A 59 -1.53 22.71 8.09
C ALA A 59 -0.74 21.40 7.91
N ALA A 60 -1.21 20.50 7.03
CA ALA A 60 -0.46 19.30 6.68
C ALA A 60 0.81 19.60 5.87
N LEU A 61 0.78 20.64 5.02
CA LEU A 61 1.95 21.11 4.28
C LEU A 61 2.95 21.81 5.19
N ASP A 62 2.48 22.56 6.20
CA ASP A 62 3.35 23.18 7.21
C ASP A 62 4.15 22.10 7.95
N LEU A 63 3.49 21.00 8.36
CA LEU A 63 4.19 19.85 8.93
C LEU A 63 5.25 19.28 7.97
N LEU A 64 4.97 19.18 6.67
CA LEU A 64 5.94 18.70 5.68
C LEU A 64 7.10 19.69 5.45
N VAL A 65 6.88 20.99 5.65
CA VAL A 65 7.93 22.00 5.64
C VAL A 65 8.83 21.84 6.86
N ASP A 66 8.24 21.69 8.05
CA ASP A 66 8.99 21.49 9.30
C ASP A 66 9.84 20.22 9.27
N ARG A 67 9.38 19.19 8.54
CA ARG A 67 10.13 17.94 8.33
C ARG A 67 11.11 17.99 7.14
N GLY A 68 11.28 19.15 6.49
CA GLY A 68 12.23 19.33 5.38
C GLY A 68 11.86 18.61 4.09
N VAL A 69 10.62 18.12 3.97
CA VAL A 69 10.10 17.49 2.75
C VAL A 69 9.75 18.55 1.71
N LEU A 70 9.19 19.66 2.18
CA LEU A 70 8.85 20.83 1.38
C LEU A 70 9.66 22.03 1.85
N GLN A 71 9.81 23.01 0.97
CA GLN A 71 10.39 24.29 1.32
C GLN A 71 9.61 25.45 0.69
N PRO A 72 9.53 26.60 1.37
CA PRO A 72 8.96 27.79 0.77
C PRO A 72 9.80 28.27 -0.41
N LEU A 73 9.12 28.79 -1.43
CA LEU A 73 9.75 29.52 -2.52
C LEU A 73 10.09 30.95 -2.06
N GLU A 74 11.07 31.58 -2.71
CA GLU A 74 11.31 33.03 -2.56
C GLU A 74 10.07 33.85 -2.98
N THR A 75 9.36 33.35 -4.00
CA THR A 75 8.02 33.79 -4.37
C THR A 75 6.95 33.04 -3.57
N ARG A 76 5.71 33.52 -3.53
CA ARG A 76 4.61 32.80 -2.85
C ARG A 76 4.47 31.34 -3.37
N GLY A 77 4.52 30.37 -2.45
CA GLY A 77 4.25 28.95 -2.75
C GLY A 77 5.22 28.01 -2.03
N LEU A 78 5.05 26.70 -2.26
CA LEU A 78 5.91 25.64 -1.75
C LEU A 78 6.49 24.83 -2.92
N GLN A 79 7.66 24.24 -2.72
CA GLN A 79 8.26 23.28 -3.64
C GLN A 79 8.83 22.08 -2.90
N VAL A 80 8.99 20.94 -3.59
CA VAL A 80 9.65 19.75 -3.07
C VAL A 80 11.11 20.07 -2.77
N ALA A 81 11.57 19.75 -1.55
CA ALA A 81 12.90 20.09 -1.06
C ALA A 81 13.91 18.94 -1.19
N CYS A 82 13.44 17.69 -1.15
CA CYS A 82 14.29 16.50 -1.15
C CYS A 82 13.76 15.43 -2.12
N ASP A 83 14.57 14.41 -2.39
CA ASP A 83 14.11 13.23 -3.11
C ASP A 83 13.36 12.30 -2.14
N LEU A 84 12.04 12.20 -2.31
CA LEU A 84 11.19 11.33 -1.47
C LEU A 84 11.31 9.85 -1.84
N ALA A 85 11.94 9.51 -2.96
CA ALA A 85 11.92 8.14 -3.49
C ALA A 85 12.61 7.13 -2.55
N SER A 86 13.60 7.57 -1.77
CA SER A 86 14.36 6.74 -0.80
C SER A 86 13.99 7.01 0.66
N LEU A 87 13.03 7.90 0.91
CA LEU A 87 12.67 8.30 2.26
C LEU A 87 11.55 7.41 2.79
N ASP A 88 11.73 6.93 4.02
CA ASP A 88 10.69 6.23 4.76
C ASP A 88 9.78 7.27 5.45
N PRO A 89 8.47 7.36 5.07
CA PRO A 89 7.54 8.26 5.73
C PRO A 89 7.43 8.03 7.24
N GLU A 90 7.68 6.80 7.72
CA GLU A 90 7.62 6.47 9.16
C GLU A 90 8.76 7.11 9.96
N SER A 91 9.91 7.33 9.31
CA SER A 91 11.05 8.03 9.91
C SER A 91 10.89 9.55 9.94
N ILE A 92 10.01 10.10 9.09
CA ILE A 92 9.86 11.55 8.86
C ILE A 92 8.63 12.11 9.56
N LEU A 93 7.51 11.40 9.49
CA LEU A 93 6.20 11.90 9.94
C LEU A 93 5.72 11.14 11.18
N PRO A 94 5.08 11.84 12.15
CA PRO A 94 4.56 11.22 13.36
C PRO A 94 3.54 10.13 13.03
N ALA A 95 3.51 9.06 13.82
CA ALA A 95 2.56 7.95 13.70
C ALA A 95 1.12 8.44 13.54
N SER A 96 0.42 7.99 12.49
CA SER A 96 -1.02 8.26 12.35
C SER A 96 -1.79 7.33 13.31
N PRO A 97 -2.55 7.86 14.29
CA PRO A 97 -3.31 7.00 15.20
C PRO A 97 -4.34 6.12 14.46
N GLN A 98 -4.93 6.64 13.37
CA GLN A 98 -5.88 5.90 12.54
C GLN A 98 -5.20 4.79 11.75
N GLU A 99 -4.03 5.06 11.16
CA GLU A 99 -3.26 4.05 10.44
C GLU A 99 -2.71 2.99 11.39
N THR A 100 -2.23 3.38 12.57
CA THR A 100 -1.81 2.43 13.62
C THR A 100 -2.96 1.51 14.02
N LEU A 101 -4.16 2.05 14.24
CA LEU A 101 -5.33 1.25 14.57
C LEU A 101 -5.77 0.35 13.40
N TYR A 102 -5.77 0.87 12.17
CA TYR A 102 -6.07 0.11 10.96
C TYR A 102 -5.11 -1.09 10.80
N ARG A 103 -3.79 -0.85 10.92
CA ARG A 103 -2.77 -1.90 10.88
C ARG A 103 -2.98 -2.91 11.99
N ARG A 104 -3.27 -2.47 13.22
CA ARG A 104 -3.57 -3.37 14.34
C ARG A 104 -4.78 -4.27 14.02
N MET A 105 -5.88 -3.72 13.51
CA MET A 105 -7.05 -4.50 13.09
C MET A 105 -6.70 -5.53 12.01
N MET A 106 -5.87 -5.14 11.02
CA MET A 106 -5.37 -6.07 10.00
C MET A 106 -4.60 -7.23 10.63
N ARG A 107 -3.62 -6.95 11.52
CA ARG A 107 -2.81 -7.99 12.16
C ARG A 107 -3.67 -8.95 12.98
N GLU A 108 -4.57 -8.41 13.79
CA GLU A 108 -5.48 -9.22 14.63
C GLU A 108 -6.41 -10.08 13.75
N ARG A 109 -6.92 -9.56 12.62
CA ARG A 109 -7.73 -10.34 11.67
C ARG A 109 -6.93 -11.46 11.01
N ALA A 110 -5.71 -11.16 10.57
CA ALA A 110 -4.82 -12.11 9.90
C ALA A 110 -4.36 -13.24 10.83
N ARG A 111 -4.23 -12.97 12.12
CA ARG A 111 -3.93 -13.96 13.18
C ARG A 111 -5.17 -14.73 13.67
N GLY A 112 -6.37 -14.37 13.21
CA GLY A 112 -7.62 -14.95 13.69
C GLY A 112 -8.06 -14.47 15.09
N GLU A 113 -7.42 -13.44 15.64
CA GLU A 113 -7.75 -12.84 16.93
C GLU A 113 -8.96 -11.89 16.84
N LEU A 114 -9.19 -11.29 15.66
CA LEU A 114 -10.39 -10.53 15.34
C LEU A 114 -11.40 -11.46 14.64
N PRO A 115 -12.62 -11.66 15.20
CA PRO A 115 -13.64 -12.48 14.57
C PRO A 115 -14.00 -11.97 13.17
N GLN A 116 -14.49 -12.90 12.34
CA GLN A 116 -14.92 -12.57 10.98
C GLN A 116 -16.14 -11.64 10.98
N ASP A 117 -17.12 -11.92 11.84
CA ASP A 117 -18.32 -11.10 11.99
C ASP A 117 -18.22 -10.27 13.27
N VAL A 118 -18.38 -8.96 13.14
CA VAL A 118 -18.25 -8.00 14.26
C VAL A 118 -19.27 -6.87 14.16
N SER A 119 -19.60 -6.26 15.29
CA SER A 119 -20.38 -5.02 15.34
C SER A 119 -19.52 -3.79 15.68
N GLU A 120 -19.94 -2.60 15.22
CA GLU A 120 -19.28 -1.34 15.62
C GLU A 120 -19.22 -1.20 17.15
N ALA A 121 -20.25 -1.68 17.86
CA ALA A 121 -20.36 -1.62 19.31
C ALA A 121 -19.34 -2.53 20.02
N GLU A 122 -18.98 -3.68 19.45
CA GLU A 122 -17.94 -4.57 19.98
C GLU A 122 -16.54 -3.99 19.79
N LEU A 123 -16.28 -3.34 18.65
CA LEU A 123 -14.96 -2.82 18.32
C LEU A 123 -14.61 -1.55 19.11
N MET A 124 -15.61 -0.75 19.48
CA MET A 124 -15.42 0.47 20.28
C MET A 124 -14.63 0.23 21.58
N PRO A 125 -15.08 -0.63 22.51
CA PRO A 125 -14.33 -0.92 23.74
C PRO A 125 -13.04 -1.72 23.48
N ARG A 126 -13.00 -2.61 22.47
CA ARG A 126 -11.80 -3.39 22.13
C ARG A 126 -10.61 -2.49 21.74
N TYR A 127 -10.87 -1.40 21.04
CA TYR A 127 -9.85 -0.51 20.51
C TYR A 127 -9.80 0.87 21.18
N GLY A 128 -10.62 1.12 22.20
CA GLY A 128 -10.70 2.44 22.84
C GLY A 128 -11.05 3.57 21.87
N ALA A 129 -11.84 3.28 20.83
CA ALA A 129 -12.10 4.18 19.71
C ALA A 129 -13.57 4.62 19.66
N SER A 130 -13.81 5.85 19.22
CA SER A 130 -15.18 6.34 19.03
C SER A 130 -15.88 5.61 17.89
N ARG A 131 -17.22 5.56 17.91
CA ARG A 131 -18.02 4.94 16.84
C ARG A 131 -17.67 5.49 15.46
N GLY A 132 -17.44 6.80 15.35
CA GLY A 132 -17.08 7.45 14.09
C GLY A 132 -15.75 6.94 13.53
N VAL A 133 -14.75 6.74 14.40
CA VAL A 133 -13.43 6.18 14.00
C VAL A 133 -13.59 4.72 13.56
N VAL A 134 -14.24 3.88 14.35
CA VAL A 134 -14.49 2.47 14.02
C VAL A 134 -15.22 2.35 12.68
N ARG A 135 -16.30 3.11 12.49
CA ARG A 135 -17.07 3.09 11.25
C ARG A 135 -16.24 3.53 10.05
N LYS A 136 -15.40 4.56 10.20
CA LYS A 136 -14.50 5.01 9.13
C LYS A 136 -13.50 3.92 8.74
N LEU A 137 -12.94 3.20 9.71
CA LEU A 137 -12.02 2.09 9.44
C LEU A 137 -12.73 0.92 8.75
N LEU A 138 -13.93 0.53 9.19
CA LEU A 138 -14.70 -0.53 8.55
C LEU A 138 -15.13 -0.17 7.12
N LEU A 139 -15.47 1.09 6.88
CA LEU A 139 -15.72 1.60 5.52
C LEU A 139 -14.47 1.54 4.65
N ARG A 140 -13.28 1.80 5.21
CA ARG A 140 -12.01 1.62 4.50
C ARG A 140 -11.76 0.16 4.16
N PHE A 141 -11.89 -0.76 5.13
CA PHE A 141 -11.81 -2.20 4.88
C PHE A 141 -12.77 -2.63 3.77
N ALA A 142 -14.00 -2.11 3.74
CA ALA A 142 -14.94 -2.45 2.69
C ALA A 142 -14.60 -1.83 1.32
N ALA A 143 -14.08 -0.61 1.28
CA ALA A 143 -13.59 0.00 0.05
C ALA A 143 -12.38 -0.77 -0.53
N GLU A 144 -11.58 -1.41 0.33
CA GLU A 144 -10.45 -2.25 -0.05
C GLU A 144 -10.87 -3.70 -0.35
N GLY A 145 -12.16 -4.03 -0.27
CA GLY A 145 -12.69 -5.37 -0.50
C GLY A 145 -12.36 -6.37 0.60
N LEU A 146 -11.94 -5.91 1.77
CA LEU A 146 -11.54 -6.71 2.93
C LEU A 146 -12.68 -6.90 3.95
N ALA A 147 -13.77 -6.15 3.81
CA ALA A 147 -14.97 -6.31 4.61
C ALA A 147 -16.22 -6.00 3.80
N GLN A 148 -17.36 -6.44 4.30
CA GLN A 148 -18.67 -6.10 3.77
C GLN A 148 -19.62 -5.81 4.91
N ARG A 149 -20.57 -4.92 4.68
CA ARG A 149 -21.62 -4.63 5.65
C ARG A 149 -22.69 -5.71 5.59
N LEU A 150 -23.08 -6.25 6.74
CA LEU A 150 -24.12 -7.27 6.82
C LEU A 150 -25.53 -6.64 6.75
N PRO A 151 -26.54 -7.37 6.25
CA PRO A 151 -27.94 -6.96 6.37
C PRO A 151 -28.31 -6.76 7.84
N GLY A 152 -28.64 -5.53 8.24
CA GLY A 152 -28.90 -5.14 9.63
C GLY A 152 -27.74 -4.37 10.28
N HIS A 153 -27.33 -4.81 11.48
CA HIS A 153 -26.20 -4.26 12.24
C HIS A 153 -25.03 -5.25 12.20
N GLY A 154 -23.87 -4.80 11.70
CA GLY A 154 -22.65 -5.61 11.71
C GLY A 154 -21.86 -5.54 10.41
N TRP A 155 -20.66 -6.11 10.47
CA TRP A 155 -19.68 -6.17 9.40
C TRP A 155 -19.08 -7.57 9.35
N ARG A 156 -18.79 -8.05 8.15
CA ARG A 156 -18.11 -9.31 7.89
C ARG A 156 -16.80 -9.03 7.17
N PHE A 157 -15.68 -9.42 7.76
CA PHE A 157 -14.40 -9.45 7.06
C PHE A 157 -14.38 -10.61 6.06
N VAL A 158 -13.64 -10.43 4.96
CA VAL A 158 -13.35 -11.52 4.02
C VAL A 158 -12.60 -12.63 4.73
N ASP A 159 -12.69 -13.84 4.16
CA ASP A 159 -11.81 -14.92 4.57
C ASP A 159 -10.37 -14.51 4.26
N THR A 160 -9.54 -14.59 5.28
CA THR A 160 -8.09 -14.49 5.14
C THR A 160 -7.62 -15.68 4.29
N LEU A 161 -6.59 -15.54 3.44
CA LEU A 161 -6.05 -16.70 2.67
C LEU A 161 -5.25 -17.64 3.59
N VAL A 162 -5.92 -18.18 4.60
CA VAL A 162 -5.32 -19.06 5.60
C VAL A 162 -5.26 -20.45 4.98
N GLY A 163 -4.08 -21.06 5.03
CA GLY A 163 -3.82 -22.37 4.45
C GLY A 163 -3.26 -22.34 3.04
N GLU A 164 -2.70 -23.48 2.67
CA GLU A 164 -1.99 -23.73 1.41
C GLU A 164 -2.90 -23.55 0.18
N ASP A 165 -4.14 -24.01 0.29
CA ASP A 165 -5.12 -23.98 -0.79
C ASP A 165 -5.52 -22.56 -1.18
N ALA A 166 -5.89 -21.73 -0.20
CA ALA A 166 -6.29 -20.35 -0.46
C ALA A 166 -5.14 -19.52 -1.05
N TYR A 167 -3.90 -19.79 -0.66
CA TYR A 167 -2.73 -19.15 -1.24
C TYR A 167 -2.51 -19.59 -2.71
N ARG A 168 -2.61 -20.88 -2.99
CA ARG A 168 -2.52 -21.44 -4.35
C ARG A 168 -3.60 -20.86 -5.26
N GLU A 169 -4.84 -20.84 -4.79
CA GLU A 169 -5.99 -20.28 -5.51
C GLU A 169 -5.81 -18.78 -5.81
N SER A 170 -5.23 -18.02 -4.87
CA SER A 170 -4.89 -16.62 -5.09
C SER A 170 -3.87 -16.44 -6.22
N TYR A 171 -2.78 -17.23 -6.23
CA TYR A 171 -1.79 -17.16 -7.31
C TYR A 171 -2.31 -17.66 -8.65
N GLU A 172 -3.18 -18.68 -8.66
CA GLU A 172 -3.86 -19.13 -9.86
C GLU A 172 -4.75 -18.01 -10.44
N PHE A 173 -5.55 -17.37 -9.59
CA PHE A 173 -6.36 -16.22 -9.96
C PHE A 173 -5.51 -15.09 -10.53
N ARG A 174 -4.40 -14.74 -9.87
CA ARG A 174 -3.47 -13.70 -10.35
C ARG A 174 -2.89 -14.03 -11.72
N MET A 175 -2.43 -15.27 -11.92
CA MET A 175 -1.92 -15.71 -13.21
C MET A 175 -2.97 -15.55 -14.32
N ILE A 176 -4.24 -15.84 -14.04
CA ILE A 176 -5.32 -15.68 -15.01
C ILE A 176 -5.56 -14.19 -15.28
N VAL A 177 -5.78 -13.39 -14.24
CA VAL A 177 -6.21 -11.98 -14.36
C VAL A 177 -5.10 -11.09 -14.89
N GLU A 178 -3.88 -11.20 -14.37
CA GLU A 178 -2.77 -10.31 -14.76
C GLU A 178 -2.27 -10.65 -16.17
N CYS A 179 -2.22 -11.94 -16.55
CA CYS A 179 -1.89 -12.32 -17.93
C CYS A 179 -3.00 -11.89 -18.91
N ALA A 180 -4.27 -12.00 -18.51
CA ALA A 180 -5.38 -11.49 -19.33
C ALA A 180 -5.31 -9.96 -19.50
N ALA A 181 -4.84 -9.23 -18.48
CA ALA A 181 -4.62 -7.80 -18.58
C ALA A 181 -3.55 -7.46 -19.63
N LEU A 182 -2.40 -8.15 -19.59
CA LEU A 182 -1.34 -8.03 -20.61
C LEU A 182 -1.86 -8.32 -22.03
N ARG A 183 -2.71 -9.35 -22.19
CA ARG A 183 -3.27 -9.78 -23.47
C ARG A 183 -4.53 -9.00 -23.90
N SER A 184 -4.92 -7.97 -23.15
CA SER A 184 -6.07 -7.14 -23.49
C SER A 184 -5.86 -6.49 -24.87
N PRO A 185 -6.86 -6.49 -25.76
CA PRO A 185 -6.76 -5.78 -27.05
C PRO A 185 -6.55 -4.27 -26.90
N SER A 186 -6.97 -3.71 -25.76
CA SER A 186 -6.78 -2.29 -25.42
C SER A 186 -5.47 -2.05 -24.66
N PHE A 187 -4.60 -3.05 -24.55
CA PHE A 187 -3.34 -2.90 -23.84
C PHE A 187 -2.44 -1.88 -24.53
N HIS A 188 -2.06 -0.83 -23.80
CA HIS A 188 -1.18 0.23 -24.28
C HIS A 188 -0.31 0.77 -23.14
N ILE A 189 0.97 1.02 -23.43
CA ILE A 189 1.86 1.73 -22.52
C ILE A 189 2.06 3.15 -23.01
N GLU A 190 1.77 4.11 -22.13
CA GLU A 190 2.27 5.47 -22.28
C GLU A 190 3.72 5.56 -21.82
N PRO A 191 4.65 6.20 -22.57
CA PRO A 191 6.08 6.17 -22.27
C PRO A 191 6.48 6.60 -20.85
N GLN A 192 5.69 7.45 -20.20
CA GLN A 192 5.96 7.93 -18.85
C GLN A 192 5.30 7.08 -17.75
N GLN A 193 4.36 6.20 -18.08
CA GLN A 193 3.53 5.49 -17.10
C GLN A 193 4.33 4.50 -16.26
N LEU A 194 5.32 3.81 -16.85
CA LEU A 194 6.11 2.78 -16.17
C LEU A 194 7.48 3.28 -15.69
N SER A 195 7.88 4.50 -16.04
CA SER A 195 9.17 5.08 -15.67
C SER A 195 9.42 5.17 -14.15
N PRO A 196 8.45 5.61 -13.32
CA PRO A 196 8.64 5.64 -11.87
C PRO A 196 8.87 4.24 -11.28
N ILE A 197 8.16 3.24 -11.82
CA ILE A 197 8.25 1.84 -11.39
C ILE A 197 9.61 1.27 -11.75
N ARG A 198 10.06 1.45 -13.00
CA ARG A 198 11.40 1.06 -13.46
C ARG A 198 12.48 1.67 -12.56
N SER A 199 12.38 2.98 -12.29
CA SER A 199 13.33 3.70 -11.45
C SER A 199 13.37 3.15 -10.02
N ALA A 200 12.23 2.78 -9.44
CA ALA A 200 12.18 2.17 -8.12
C ALA A 200 12.92 0.81 -8.07
N HIS A 201 12.69 -0.07 -9.05
CA HIS A 201 13.36 -1.36 -9.13
C HIS A 201 14.87 -1.23 -9.37
N GLN A 202 15.29 -0.30 -10.23
CA GLN A 202 16.72 -0.04 -10.48
C GLN A 202 17.45 0.45 -9.23
N ARG A 203 16.80 1.28 -8.40
CA ARG A 203 17.37 1.73 -7.11
C ARG A 203 17.54 0.58 -6.13
N ILE A 204 16.55 -0.29 -6.01
CA ILE A 204 16.63 -1.48 -5.15
C ILE A 204 17.80 -2.37 -5.60
N LEU A 205 17.95 -2.60 -6.91
CA LEU A 205 19.06 -3.40 -7.45
C LEU A 205 20.42 -2.76 -7.22
N ALA A 206 20.53 -1.43 -7.31
CA ALA A 206 21.80 -0.73 -7.08
C ALA A 206 22.29 -0.90 -5.63
N ASP A 207 21.36 -1.00 -4.66
CA ASP A 207 21.68 -1.30 -3.26
C ASP A 207 21.62 -2.81 -2.93
N GLY A 208 21.32 -3.67 -3.89
CA GLY A 208 21.20 -5.11 -3.66
C GLY A 208 20.11 -5.47 -2.63
N GLY A 209 19.02 -4.71 -2.59
CA GLY A 209 17.87 -4.96 -1.70
C GLY A 209 18.10 -4.71 -0.21
N ARG A 210 19.32 -4.33 0.23
CA ARG A 210 19.70 -4.32 1.66
C ARG A 210 18.93 -3.29 2.50
N THR A 211 18.62 -2.13 1.94
CA THR A 211 17.89 -1.07 2.68
C THR A 211 16.38 -1.12 2.44
N THR A 212 15.86 -2.11 1.71
CA THR A 212 14.44 -2.17 1.36
C THR A 212 13.68 -3.01 2.38
N GLY A 213 13.04 -2.34 3.34
CA GLY A 213 12.16 -3.02 4.29
C GLY A 213 10.91 -3.61 3.63
N GLY A 214 10.29 -4.60 4.27
CA GLY A 214 9.15 -5.35 3.72
C GLY A 214 7.97 -4.48 3.28
N ASN A 215 7.63 -3.44 4.04
CA ASN A 215 6.54 -2.51 3.69
C ASN A 215 6.80 -1.76 2.37
N GLU A 216 8.04 -1.30 2.17
CA GLU A 216 8.42 -0.57 0.96
C GLU A 216 8.50 -1.52 -0.23
N TRP A 217 9.05 -2.71 -0.04
CA TRP A 217 9.05 -3.76 -1.05
C TRP A 217 7.62 -4.11 -1.49
N PHE A 218 6.71 -4.38 -0.54
CA PHE A 218 5.32 -4.69 -0.84
C PHE A 218 4.67 -3.59 -1.69
N ARG A 219 4.89 -2.31 -1.32
CA ARG A 219 4.36 -1.17 -2.06
C ARG A 219 4.85 -1.13 -3.50
N ILE A 220 6.16 -1.29 -3.71
CA ILE A 220 6.77 -1.28 -5.05
C ILE A 220 6.28 -2.46 -5.89
N ASN A 221 6.24 -3.65 -5.29
CA ASN A 221 5.74 -4.87 -5.93
C ASN A 221 4.26 -4.76 -6.33
N SER A 222 3.39 -4.30 -5.42
CA SER A 222 1.97 -4.07 -5.72
C SER A 222 1.77 -3.01 -6.81
N SER A 223 2.53 -1.92 -6.76
CA SER A 223 2.49 -0.85 -7.76
C SER A 223 2.87 -1.35 -9.16
N PHE A 224 3.85 -2.24 -9.26
CA PHE A 224 4.22 -2.88 -10.53
C PHE A 224 3.04 -3.63 -11.14
N HIS A 225 2.45 -4.59 -10.40
CA HIS A 225 1.34 -5.40 -10.91
C HIS A 225 0.10 -4.58 -11.23
N GLU A 226 -0.26 -3.61 -10.38
CA GLU A 226 -1.42 -2.74 -10.63
C GLU A 226 -1.22 -1.85 -11.86
N SER A 227 -0.02 -1.29 -12.04
CA SER A 227 0.25 -0.40 -13.17
C SER A 227 0.32 -1.16 -14.50
N LEU A 228 0.88 -2.37 -14.48
CA LEU A 228 0.85 -3.26 -15.63
C LEU A 228 -0.59 -3.65 -15.99
N ALA A 229 -1.41 -3.97 -15.00
CA ALA A 229 -2.82 -4.26 -15.23
C ALA A 229 -3.60 -3.02 -15.72
N ALA A 230 -3.24 -1.82 -15.27
CA ALA A 230 -3.87 -0.56 -15.71
C ALA A 230 -3.61 -0.26 -17.19
N CYS A 231 -2.46 -0.68 -17.74
CA CYS A 231 -2.17 -0.58 -19.18
C CYS A 231 -3.21 -1.30 -20.05
N SER A 232 -3.95 -2.28 -19.51
CA SER A 232 -5.02 -2.98 -20.24
C SER A 232 -6.21 -2.10 -20.65
N GLY A 233 -6.33 -0.89 -20.06
CA GLY A 233 -7.50 -0.01 -20.19
C GLY A 233 -8.78 -0.56 -19.54
N ASN A 234 -8.72 -1.75 -18.93
CA ASN A 234 -9.87 -2.41 -18.34
C ASN A 234 -9.89 -2.24 -16.82
N ARG A 235 -10.72 -1.29 -16.36
CA ARG A 235 -10.86 -0.97 -14.93
C ARG A 235 -11.16 -2.19 -14.04
N PHE A 236 -11.84 -3.21 -14.56
CA PHE A 236 -12.20 -4.40 -13.78
C PHE A 236 -11.00 -5.32 -13.56
N LEU A 237 -10.10 -5.43 -14.53
CA LEU A 237 -8.86 -6.19 -14.36
C LEU A 237 -7.93 -5.49 -13.36
N THR A 238 -7.81 -4.17 -13.45
CA THR A 238 -7.04 -3.37 -12.48
C THR A 238 -7.59 -3.53 -11.06
N GLU A 239 -8.91 -3.46 -10.89
CA GLU A 239 -9.54 -3.59 -9.58
C GLU A 239 -9.40 -5.01 -9.02
N ALA A 240 -9.50 -6.05 -9.85
CA ALA A 240 -9.26 -7.43 -9.42
C ALA A 240 -7.83 -7.66 -8.91
N VAL A 241 -6.82 -7.06 -9.57
CA VAL A 241 -5.43 -7.11 -9.11
C VAL A 241 -5.26 -6.35 -7.79
N ARG A 242 -5.84 -5.16 -7.67
CA ARG A 242 -5.81 -4.37 -6.43
C ARG A 242 -6.45 -5.10 -5.26
N GLN A 243 -7.59 -5.75 -5.48
CA GLN A 243 -8.26 -6.55 -4.44
C GLN A 243 -7.35 -7.69 -3.96
N GLN A 244 -6.67 -8.40 -4.86
CA GLN A 244 -5.69 -9.43 -4.48
C GLN A 244 -4.50 -8.86 -3.73
N ASN A 245 -4.01 -7.67 -4.10
CA ASN A 245 -2.95 -7.00 -3.35
C ASN A 245 -3.41 -6.70 -1.91
N ASN A 246 -4.62 -6.18 -1.72
CA ASN A 246 -5.16 -5.90 -0.38
C ASN A 246 -5.27 -7.16 0.48
N LEU A 247 -5.73 -8.28 -0.10
CA LEU A 247 -5.78 -9.57 0.59
C LEU A 247 -4.38 -10.03 1.03
N ARG A 248 -3.37 -9.95 0.15
CA ARG A 248 -1.99 -10.30 0.50
C ARG A 248 -1.44 -9.39 1.61
N ARG A 249 -1.70 -8.07 1.53
CA ARG A 249 -1.29 -7.11 2.56
C ARG A 249 -1.83 -7.45 3.94
N LEU A 250 -3.12 -7.82 4.00
CA LEU A 250 -3.75 -8.23 5.24
C LEU A 250 -2.99 -9.41 5.86
N GLN A 251 -2.61 -10.40 5.06
CA GLN A 251 -1.84 -11.55 5.55
C GLN A 251 -0.45 -11.17 6.02
N GLU A 252 0.32 -10.48 5.17
CA GLU A 252 1.70 -10.05 5.48
C GLU A 252 1.76 -9.24 6.80
N SER A 253 0.69 -8.50 7.11
CA SER A 253 0.57 -7.74 8.36
C SER A 253 0.66 -8.59 9.64
N ALA A 254 0.40 -9.90 9.59
CA ALA A 254 0.48 -10.80 10.75
C ALA A 254 1.91 -10.98 11.30
N GLY A 255 2.93 -10.46 10.62
CA GLY A 255 4.34 -10.56 11.01
C GLY A 255 5.12 -11.52 10.14
N PHE A 256 4.80 -11.60 8.85
CA PHE A 256 5.61 -12.36 7.90
C PHE A 256 6.95 -11.65 7.70
N GLU A 257 8.00 -12.46 7.64
CA GLU A 257 9.40 -12.04 7.68
C GLU A 257 9.75 -11.09 6.52
N GLU A 258 10.75 -10.23 6.75
CA GLU A 258 11.38 -9.49 5.66
C GLU A 258 11.90 -10.49 4.64
N LEU A 259 11.41 -10.40 3.40
CA LEU A 259 11.91 -11.24 2.31
C LEU A 259 13.44 -11.09 2.23
N PRO A 260 14.19 -12.20 2.06
CA PRO A 260 15.63 -12.12 1.88
C PRO A 260 15.98 -11.13 0.76
N ALA A 261 17.04 -10.35 0.96
CA ALA A 261 17.47 -9.33 0.00
C ALA A 261 17.69 -9.94 -1.40
N GLU A 262 18.21 -11.17 -1.47
CA GLU A 262 18.40 -11.92 -2.70
C GLU A 262 17.08 -12.21 -3.43
N ARG A 263 15.99 -12.43 -2.68
CA ARG A 263 14.65 -12.65 -3.25
C ARG A 263 14.05 -11.36 -3.79
N ILE A 264 14.24 -10.26 -3.08
CA ILE A 264 13.86 -8.91 -3.52
C ILE A 264 14.62 -8.56 -4.81
N GLU A 265 15.93 -8.78 -4.86
CA GLU A 265 16.74 -8.57 -6.06
C GLU A 265 16.26 -9.42 -7.23
N GLN A 266 16.02 -10.72 -7.01
CA GLN A 266 15.53 -11.62 -8.04
C GLN A 266 14.21 -11.12 -8.64
N SER A 267 13.25 -10.75 -7.78
CA SER A 267 11.97 -10.20 -8.22
C SER A 267 12.15 -8.89 -8.99
N CYS A 268 13.09 -8.03 -8.58
CA CYS A 268 13.40 -6.81 -9.32
C CYS A 268 13.93 -7.07 -10.73
N ARG A 269 14.83 -8.07 -10.89
CA ARG A 269 15.33 -8.46 -12.23
C ARG A 269 14.20 -9.01 -13.10
N GLU A 270 13.32 -9.83 -12.52
CA GLU A 270 12.15 -10.38 -13.21
C GLU A 270 11.18 -9.27 -13.68
N HIS A 271 10.85 -8.32 -12.80
CA HIS A 271 9.99 -7.18 -13.14
C HIS A 271 10.60 -6.31 -14.25
N LEU A 272 11.91 -6.00 -14.17
CA LEU A 272 12.57 -5.23 -15.22
C LEU A 272 12.57 -5.95 -16.57
N ALA A 273 12.78 -7.27 -16.59
CA ALA A 273 12.69 -8.06 -17.82
C ALA A 273 11.28 -8.06 -18.42
N ILE A 274 10.23 -8.10 -17.58
CA ILE A 274 8.85 -7.93 -18.03
C ILE A 274 8.67 -6.54 -18.64
N LEU A 275 9.11 -5.47 -17.95
CA LEU A 275 9.00 -4.10 -18.47
C LEU A 275 9.71 -3.95 -19.82
N ASP A 276 10.90 -4.51 -19.97
CA ASP A 276 11.66 -4.48 -21.24
C ASP A 276 10.87 -5.16 -22.38
N ALA A 277 10.25 -6.32 -22.10
CA ALA A 277 9.45 -7.04 -23.10
C ALA A 277 8.20 -6.26 -23.52
N VAL A 278 7.50 -5.66 -22.56
CA VAL A 278 6.29 -4.89 -22.86
C VAL A 278 6.64 -3.60 -23.62
N GLU A 279 7.72 -2.91 -23.25
CA GLU A 279 8.21 -1.71 -23.95
C GLU A 279 8.69 -2.03 -25.39
N ALA A 280 9.22 -3.23 -25.62
CA ALA A 280 9.56 -3.73 -26.95
C ALA A 280 8.33 -4.14 -27.79
N GLY A 281 7.14 -4.16 -27.20
CA GLY A 281 5.90 -4.60 -27.85
C GLY A 281 5.74 -6.11 -27.95
N ASP A 282 6.59 -6.90 -27.29
CA ASP A 282 6.52 -8.37 -27.26
C ASP A 282 5.63 -8.84 -26.10
N VAL A 283 4.32 -8.72 -26.32
CA VAL A 283 3.31 -9.02 -25.29
C VAL A 283 3.29 -10.52 -24.96
N GLU A 284 3.48 -11.39 -25.95
CA GLU A 284 3.60 -12.84 -25.74
C GLU A 284 4.76 -13.17 -24.79
N TRP A 285 5.92 -12.55 -25.00
CA TRP A 285 7.07 -12.78 -24.14
C TRP A 285 6.88 -12.19 -22.75
N ALA A 286 6.31 -10.98 -22.65
CA ALA A 286 5.97 -10.37 -21.37
C ALA A 286 5.00 -11.24 -20.55
N GLU A 287 3.99 -11.85 -21.19
CA GLU A 287 3.05 -12.76 -20.53
C GLU A 287 3.74 -14.03 -20.02
N ALA A 288 4.65 -14.61 -20.81
CA ALA A 288 5.42 -15.78 -20.40
C ALA A 288 6.29 -15.49 -19.17
N LEU A 289 6.98 -14.34 -19.17
CA LEU A 289 7.78 -13.88 -18.04
C LEU A 289 6.93 -13.62 -16.79
N LEU A 290 5.80 -12.92 -16.92
CA LEU A 290 4.90 -12.65 -15.80
C LEU A 290 4.33 -13.94 -15.20
N ARG A 291 3.88 -14.87 -16.03
CA ARG A 291 3.38 -16.17 -15.56
C ARG A 291 4.46 -16.95 -14.82
N GLN A 292 5.69 -16.95 -15.32
CA GLN A 292 6.81 -17.61 -14.66
C GLN A 292 7.13 -16.94 -13.32
N HIS A 293 7.17 -15.61 -13.26
CA HIS A 293 7.38 -14.84 -12.03
C HIS A 293 6.34 -15.21 -10.96
N LEU A 294 5.05 -15.19 -11.31
CA LEU A 294 3.97 -15.54 -10.38
C LEU A 294 4.07 -16.99 -9.89
N ARG A 295 4.43 -17.94 -10.75
CA ARG A 295 4.69 -19.34 -10.34
C ARG A 295 5.84 -19.44 -9.35
N GLN A 296 6.95 -18.77 -9.62
CA GLN A 296 8.12 -18.78 -8.74
C GLN A 296 7.83 -18.14 -7.38
N ALA A 297 7.02 -17.08 -7.35
CA ALA A 297 6.58 -16.44 -6.12
C ALA A 297 5.66 -17.37 -5.32
N ALA A 298 4.73 -18.08 -5.97
CA ALA A 298 3.90 -19.09 -5.32
C ALA A 298 4.78 -20.18 -4.67
N GLU A 299 5.70 -20.78 -5.45
CA GLU A 299 6.61 -21.83 -4.97
C GLU A 299 7.51 -21.40 -3.82
N PHE A 300 8.02 -20.16 -3.85
CA PHE A 300 8.87 -19.64 -2.78
C PHE A 300 8.13 -19.62 -1.44
N SER A 301 6.93 -19.05 -1.40
CA SER A 301 6.17 -18.98 -0.16
C SER A 301 5.76 -20.36 0.37
N PHE A 302 5.58 -21.36 -0.51
CA PHE A 302 5.40 -22.76 -0.08
C PHE A 302 6.67 -23.34 0.57
N ARG A 303 7.84 -23.12 -0.03
CA ARG A 303 9.13 -23.70 0.43
C ARG A 303 9.67 -23.02 1.68
N SER A 304 9.47 -21.71 1.81
CA SER A 304 9.95 -20.93 2.96
C SER A 304 9.11 -21.14 4.23
N GLY A 305 7.99 -21.88 4.15
CA GLY A 305 7.08 -22.04 5.29
C GLY A 305 6.28 -20.79 5.62
N GLU A 306 6.28 -19.79 4.74
CA GLU A 306 5.56 -18.52 4.85
C GLU A 306 4.03 -18.66 4.68
N ILE A 307 3.51 -19.89 4.66
CA ILE A 307 2.06 -20.15 4.53
C ILE A 307 1.38 -19.92 5.89
N PRO A 308 0.41 -18.99 5.99
CA PRO A 308 -0.34 -18.76 7.23
C PRO A 308 -1.11 -20.02 7.65
N GLY A 309 -0.95 -20.46 8.90
CA GLY A 309 -1.74 -21.55 9.50
C GLY A 309 -1.04 -22.91 9.58
N ARG A 310 0.26 -22.99 9.28
CA ARG A 310 1.05 -24.20 9.50
C ARG A 310 1.38 -24.35 10.99
N SER A 311 0.51 -25.02 11.74
CA SER A 311 0.92 -25.59 13.03
C SER A 311 1.96 -26.68 12.76
N LEU A 312 3.14 -26.55 13.36
CA LEU A 312 4.08 -27.67 13.50
C LEU A 312 3.50 -28.75 14.43
#